data_AF-A0A9E3QH71-F1
#
_entry.id   AF-A0A9E3QH71-F1
#
_cell.length_a   1.000
_cell.length_b   1.000
_cell.length_c   1.000
_cell.angle_alpha   90.00
_cell.angle_beta   90.00
_cell.angle_gamma   90.00
#
_symmetry.space_group_name_H-M   'P 1'
#
loop_
_entity.id
_entity.type
_entity.pdbx_description
1 polymer ?
#
loop_
_entity_poly.entity_id
_entity_poly.type
_entity_poly.pdbx_seq_one_letter_code
_entity_poly.pdbx_strand_id
1 'polypeptide(L)'
;MANCITSSASVLILSGLLLVLALSPSMADEWPPVDPGEYTTKTDFSMAWAKRLRGFQSLADLQRAAGSKGAISERSLDGPEPHVTYHWRSEPTRKGGVGYMIATVRPDGRANVDVITTDSEEVILDNRGTFISEPLQRTHARYPDSSPDNPGR
;
A
#
# COMPACT_ATOMS: atom_id res chain seq x y z
N MET A 1 -40.59 -37.28 -60.03
CA MET A 1 -41.52 -36.61 -59.09
C MET A 1 -40.89 -35.30 -58.66
N ALA A 2 -41.74 -34.30 -58.47
CA ALA A 2 -41.46 -32.87 -58.56
C ALA A 2 -40.75 -32.25 -57.34
N ASN A 3 -40.15 -31.09 -57.60
CA ASN A 3 -39.50 -30.13 -56.71
C ASN A 3 -40.30 -29.78 -55.44
N CYS A 4 -39.61 -29.39 -54.37
CA CYS A 4 -40.04 -28.24 -53.57
C CYS A 4 -38.84 -27.55 -52.91
N ILE A 5 -38.48 -26.39 -53.47
CA ILE A 5 -37.61 -25.37 -52.91
C ILE A 5 -38.52 -24.45 -52.10
N THR A 6 -38.23 -24.24 -50.82
CA THR A 6 -38.71 -23.02 -50.14
C THR A 6 -37.70 -22.54 -49.12
N SER A 7 -37.13 -21.40 -49.48
CA SER A 7 -36.25 -20.53 -48.71
C SER A 7 -37.03 -19.82 -47.60
N SER A 8 -36.41 -19.66 -46.43
CA SER A 8 -36.78 -18.62 -45.46
C SER A 8 -35.50 -18.01 -44.89
N ALA A 9 -35.09 -16.91 -45.51
CA ALA A 9 -34.17 -15.93 -44.96
C ALA A 9 -34.90 -15.10 -43.89
N SER A 10 -34.25 -14.79 -42.76
CA SER A 10 -34.53 -13.69 -41.82
C SER A 10 -33.66 -13.88 -40.57
N VAL A 11 -32.96 -12.93 -39.96
CA VAL A 11 -32.70 -11.51 -40.16
C VAL A 11 -31.37 -11.25 -39.44
N LEU A 12 -30.48 -10.48 -40.04
CA LEU A 12 -29.29 -9.93 -39.41
C LEU A 12 -29.70 -9.02 -38.24
N ILE A 13 -29.32 -9.35 -37.00
CA ILE A 13 -29.28 -8.36 -35.92
C ILE A 13 -27.85 -7.82 -35.84
N LEU A 14 -27.63 -6.75 -36.59
CA LEU A 14 -26.50 -5.85 -36.48
C LEU A 14 -26.93 -4.70 -35.57
N SER A 15 -26.29 -4.51 -34.41
CA SER A 15 -26.25 -3.29 -33.56
C SER A 15 -26.15 -3.71 -32.09
N GLY A 16 -25.23 -3.24 -31.28
CA GLY A 16 -24.11 -2.36 -31.49
C GLY A 16 -23.33 -2.47 -30.19
N LEU A 17 -22.19 -3.16 -30.23
CA LEU A 17 -21.29 -3.21 -29.09
C LEU A 17 -20.60 -1.85 -29.06
N LEU A 18 -21.28 -0.87 -28.45
CA LEU A 18 -20.70 0.40 -28.05
C LEU A 18 -19.59 0.04 -27.07
N LEU A 19 -18.39 -0.11 -27.64
CA LEU A 19 -17.13 -0.16 -26.94
C LEU A 19 -16.99 1.21 -26.27
N VAL A 20 -17.65 1.37 -25.12
CA VAL A 20 -17.29 2.40 -24.16
C VAL A 20 -15.90 2.00 -23.71
N LEU A 21 -14.91 2.46 -24.46
CA LEU A 21 -13.59 2.76 -23.96
C LEU A 21 -13.85 3.72 -22.81
N ALA A 22 -14.13 3.14 -21.64
CA ALA A 22 -13.94 3.78 -20.36
C ALA A 22 -12.46 4.12 -20.34
N LEU A 23 -12.15 5.28 -20.92
CA LEU A 23 -11.07 6.13 -20.48
C LEU A 23 -11.36 6.36 -19.00
N SER A 24 -11.00 5.38 -18.17
CA SER A 24 -10.70 5.65 -16.78
C SER A 24 -9.72 6.79 -16.88
N PRO A 25 -10.06 8.00 -16.41
CA PRO A 25 -9.09 9.07 -16.39
C PRO A 25 -7.90 8.46 -15.67
N SER A 26 -6.77 8.42 -16.37
CA SER A 26 -5.47 8.33 -15.73
C SER A 26 -5.39 9.62 -14.91
N MET A 27 -6.11 9.65 -13.78
CA MET A 27 -5.85 10.57 -12.72
C MET A 27 -4.49 10.13 -12.23
N ALA A 28 -3.46 10.66 -12.90
CA ALA A 28 -2.27 11.06 -12.18
C ALA A 28 -2.83 11.79 -10.97
N ASP A 29 -2.83 11.11 -9.82
CA ASP A 29 -3.34 11.65 -8.57
C ASP A 29 -2.83 13.08 -8.46
N GLU A 30 -3.74 14.02 -8.21
CA GLU A 30 -3.41 15.44 -8.13
C GLU A 30 -2.21 15.61 -7.20
N TRP A 31 -1.08 16.06 -7.77
CA TRP A 31 0.16 16.22 -7.04
C TRP A 31 0.31 17.70 -6.64
N PRO A 32 0.52 18.01 -5.35
CA PRO A 32 0.65 17.09 -4.22
C PRO A 32 -0.70 16.53 -3.75
N PRO A 33 -0.73 15.28 -3.26
CA PRO A 33 -1.94 14.67 -2.76
C PRO A 33 -2.47 15.36 -1.48
N VAL A 34 -3.79 15.45 -1.39
CA VAL A 34 -4.51 15.87 -0.18
C VAL A 34 -4.33 14.82 0.92
N ASP A 35 -4.12 15.27 2.16
CA ASP A 35 -3.94 14.37 3.30
C ASP A 35 -5.29 13.75 3.68
N PRO A 36 -5.42 12.41 3.67
CA PRO A 36 -6.66 11.76 4.07
C PRO A 36 -6.87 11.73 5.60
N GLY A 37 -5.81 11.86 6.41
CA GLY A 37 -5.88 11.86 7.87
C GLY A 37 -6.26 10.52 8.53
N GLU A 38 -6.28 9.42 7.78
CA GLU A 38 -6.70 8.09 8.27
C GLU A 38 -5.50 7.24 8.73
N TYR A 39 -4.91 7.64 9.86
CA TYR A 39 -3.69 7.02 10.39
C TYR A 39 -3.85 5.56 10.85
N THR A 40 -4.99 5.22 11.45
CA THR A 40 -5.20 3.89 12.07
C THR A 40 -5.93 2.95 11.12
N THR A 41 -5.52 1.68 11.10
CA THR A 41 -6.20 0.61 10.36
C THR A 41 -6.45 -0.64 11.21
N LYS A 42 -7.50 -1.39 10.87
CA LYS A 42 -7.81 -2.72 11.42
C LYS A 42 -6.94 -3.83 10.83
N THR A 43 -6.17 -3.53 9.78
CA THR A 43 -5.31 -4.51 9.13
C THR A 43 -4.15 -4.87 10.05
N ASP A 44 -3.98 -6.16 10.29
CA ASP A 44 -2.80 -6.71 10.97
C ASP A 44 -1.62 -6.72 9.99
N PHE A 45 -0.64 -5.85 10.24
CA PHE A 45 0.61 -5.80 9.51
C PHE A 45 1.52 -6.98 9.92
N SER A 46 1.06 -8.19 9.66
CA SER A 46 1.84 -9.41 9.84
C SER A 46 2.85 -9.60 8.71
N MET A 47 3.87 -10.43 8.93
CA MET A 47 4.80 -10.84 7.87
C MET A 47 4.08 -11.47 6.66
N ALA A 48 3.03 -12.26 6.90
CA ALA A 48 2.23 -12.85 5.84
C ALA A 48 1.47 -11.78 5.03
N TRP A 49 0.97 -10.74 5.69
CA TRP A 49 0.36 -9.60 5.00
C TRP A 49 1.39 -8.82 4.18
N ALA A 50 2.54 -8.47 4.77
CA ALA A 50 3.59 -7.70 4.10
C ALA A 50 4.12 -8.42 2.85
N LYS A 51 4.30 -9.76 2.90
CA LYS A 51 4.69 -10.58 1.74
C LYS A 51 3.72 -10.48 0.56
N ARG A 52 2.42 -10.27 0.81
CA ARG A 52 1.42 -10.10 -0.25
C ARG A 52 1.49 -8.75 -0.94
N LEU A 53 2.17 -7.76 -0.34
CA LEU A 53 2.39 -6.46 -0.97
C LEU A 53 3.47 -6.52 -2.06
N ARG A 54 4.22 -7.61 -2.17
CA ARG A 54 5.24 -7.75 -3.23
C ARG A 54 4.59 -7.54 -4.61
N GLY A 55 5.09 -6.56 -5.35
CA GLY A 55 4.57 -6.23 -6.67
C GLY A 55 3.29 -5.39 -6.65
N PHE A 56 2.98 -4.68 -5.56
CA PHE A 56 1.99 -3.61 -5.59
C PHE A 56 2.34 -2.60 -6.70
N GLN A 57 1.34 -2.07 -7.41
CA GLN A 57 1.58 -1.22 -8.59
C GLN A 57 1.45 0.27 -8.27
N SER A 58 0.69 0.62 -7.23
CA SER A 58 0.32 2.00 -6.94
C SER A 58 0.10 2.25 -5.44
N LEU A 59 0.10 3.52 -5.03
CA LEU A 59 -0.34 3.94 -3.70
C LEU A 59 -1.78 3.47 -3.41
N ALA A 60 -2.67 3.52 -4.41
CA ALA A 60 -4.04 3.06 -4.26
C ALA A 60 -4.13 1.56 -3.91
N ASP A 61 -3.23 0.73 -4.44
CA ASP A 61 -3.16 -0.69 -4.07
C ASP A 61 -2.69 -0.87 -2.62
N LEU A 62 -1.69 -0.08 -2.17
CA LEU A 62 -1.27 -0.07 -0.77
C LEU A 62 -2.40 0.35 0.16
N GLN A 63 -3.10 1.44 -0.16
CA GLN A 63 -4.23 1.94 0.63
C GLN A 63 -5.36 0.91 0.71
N ARG A 64 -5.67 0.24 -0.41
CA ARG A 64 -6.66 -0.85 -0.45
C ARG A 64 -6.22 -2.04 0.40
N ALA A 65 -4.95 -2.45 0.30
CA ALA A 65 -4.42 -3.58 1.06
C ALA A 65 -4.31 -3.28 2.56
N ALA A 66 -4.02 -2.02 2.92
CA ALA A 66 -4.02 -1.52 4.28
C ALA A 66 -5.44 -1.31 4.82
N GLY A 67 -6.44 -1.13 3.98
CA GLY A 67 -7.82 -0.87 4.40
C GLY A 67 -8.05 0.55 4.97
N SER A 68 -7.07 1.45 4.80
CA SER A 68 -7.21 2.88 5.10
C SER A 68 -6.28 3.69 4.19
N LYS A 69 -6.56 4.99 4.04
CA LYS A 69 -5.77 5.85 3.15
C LYS A 69 -4.41 6.28 3.71
N GLY A 70 -4.19 6.09 5.01
CA GLY A 70 -3.01 6.59 5.71
C GLY A 70 -3.13 8.07 6.06
N ALA A 71 -2.12 8.58 6.77
CA ALA A 71 -1.97 10.01 7.02
C ALA A 71 -0.64 10.50 6.44
N ILE A 72 -0.62 11.69 5.85
CA ILE A 72 0.62 12.30 5.37
C ILE A 72 1.44 12.79 6.57
N SER A 73 2.64 12.24 6.76
CA SER A 73 3.58 12.68 7.80
C SER A 73 4.60 13.69 7.28
N GLU A 74 4.86 13.71 5.97
CA GLU A 74 5.84 14.60 5.36
C GLU A 74 5.49 14.94 3.92
N ARG A 75 5.77 16.18 3.52
CA ARG A 75 5.74 16.64 2.13
C ARG A 75 7.04 17.37 1.81
N SER A 76 7.80 16.86 0.85
CA SER A 76 8.97 17.52 0.29
C SER A 76 8.70 17.77 -1.19
N LEU A 77 8.29 18.98 -1.56
CA LEU A 77 7.76 19.25 -2.90
C LEU A 77 8.72 20.05 -3.80
N ASP A 78 9.58 20.88 -3.21
CA ASP A 78 10.43 21.83 -3.95
C ASP A 78 11.90 21.36 -4.07
N GLY A 79 12.18 20.10 -3.72
CA GLY A 79 13.54 19.52 -3.72
C GLY A 79 13.93 18.82 -5.02
N PRO A 80 15.21 18.40 -5.17
CA PRO A 80 15.67 17.61 -6.31
C PRO A 80 15.02 16.22 -6.38
N GLU A 81 14.50 15.72 -5.25
CA GLU A 81 13.76 14.47 -5.14
C GLU A 81 12.42 14.71 -4.41
N PRO A 82 11.42 15.29 -5.11
CA PRO A 82 10.13 15.55 -4.50
C PRO A 82 9.43 14.25 -4.12
N HIS A 83 8.80 14.22 -2.95
CA HIS A 83 8.10 13.07 -2.41
C HIS A 83 7.06 13.45 -1.34
N VAL A 84 6.16 12.51 -1.07
CA VAL A 84 5.22 12.54 0.04
C VAL A 84 5.34 11.24 0.82
N THR A 85 5.40 11.35 2.15
CA THR A 85 5.46 10.20 3.04
C THR A 85 4.12 10.02 3.74
N TYR A 86 3.58 8.81 3.62
CA TYR A 86 2.37 8.36 4.30
C TYR A 86 2.72 7.42 5.45
N HIS A 87 1.91 7.44 6.49
CA HIS A 87 2.08 6.61 7.67
C HIS A 87 0.75 5.94 8.04
N TRP A 88 0.83 4.67 8.40
CA TRP A 88 -0.24 3.85 8.96
C TRP A 88 0.19 3.20 10.27
N ARG A 89 -0.79 2.93 11.12
CA ARG A 89 -0.64 2.12 12.33
C ARG A 89 -1.75 1.10 12.43
N SER A 90 -1.41 -0.15 12.71
CA SER A 90 -2.41 -1.18 13.00
C SER A 90 -3.07 -0.93 14.36
N GLU A 91 -4.30 -1.38 14.52
CA GLU A 91 -4.86 -1.60 15.86
C GLU A 91 -4.01 -2.64 16.63
N PRO A 92 -3.97 -2.57 17.97
CA PRO A 92 -3.33 -3.60 18.77
C PRO A 92 -3.94 -4.97 18.51
N THR A 93 -3.10 -5.98 18.25
CA THR A 93 -3.54 -7.38 18.17
C THR A 93 -3.92 -7.91 19.55
N ARG A 94 -4.52 -9.11 19.61
CA ARG A 94 -4.81 -9.79 20.90
C ARG A 94 -3.56 -10.04 21.74
N LYS A 95 -2.38 -10.10 21.12
CA LYS A 95 -1.08 -10.26 21.80
C LYS A 95 -0.45 -8.92 22.20
N GLY A 96 -1.11 -7.80 21.91
CA GLY A 96 -0.62 -6.44 22.17
C GLY A 96 0.33 -5.88 21.11
N GLY A 97 0.70 -6.66 20.10
CA GLY A 97 1.55 -6.20 19.00
C GLY A 97 0.88 -5.12 18.16
N VAL A 98 1.65 -4.11 17.75
CA VAL A 98 1.24 -3.00 16.89
C VAL A 98 2.23 -2.93 15.74
N GLY A 99 1.72 -2.91 14.52
CA GLY A 99 2.53 -2.72 13.33
C GLY A 99 2.44 -1.29 12.81
N TYR A 100 3.45 -0.90 12.06
CA TYR A 100 3.57 0.40 11.40
C TYR A 100 3.91 0.19 9.93
N MET A 101 3.41 1.07 9.08
CA MET A 101 3.81 1.12 7.69
C MET A 101 4.09 2.56 7.30
N ILE A 102 5.21 2.79 6.62
CA ILE A 102 5.58 4.07 6.04
C ILE A 102 5.72 3.87 4.54
N ALA A 103 5.09 4.71 3.73
CA ALA A 103 5.26 4.69 2.29
C ALA A 103 5.72 6.06 1.78
N THR A 104 6.88 6.11 1.14
CA THR A 104 7.39 7.30 0.46
C THR A 104 7.09 7.19 -1.02
N VAL A 105 6.25 8.09 -1.53
CA VAL A 105 5.77 8.11 -2.92
C VAL A 105 6.35 9.32 -3.63
N ARG A 106 6.79 9.13 -4.87
CA ARG A 106 7.33 10.18 -5.76
C ARG A 106 6.30 10.57 -6.85
N PRO A 107 6.40 11.75 -7.47
CA PRO A 107 5.47 12.19 -8.52
C PRO A 107 5.43 11.26 -9.74
N ASP A 108 6.50 10.52 -9.99
CA ASP A 108 6.58 9.54 -11.09
C ASP A 108 5.98 8.17 -10.74
N GLY A 109 5.30 8.07 -9.59
CA GLY A 109 4.63 6.86 -9.12
C GLY A 109 5.56 5.84 -8.48
N ARG A 110 6.88 6.07 -8.41
CA ARG A 110 7.78 5.20 -7.63
C ARG A 110 7.43 5.29 -6.15
N ALA A 111 7.42 4.14 -5.49
CA ALA A 111 7.10 4.05 -4.07
C ALA A 111 8.04 3.08 -3.36
N ASN A 112 8.55 3.51 -2.21
CA ASN A 112 9.24 2.67 -1.24
C ASN A 112 8.35 2.51 -0.01
N VAL A 113 8.29 1.31 0.53
CA VAL A 113 7.45 0.98 1.69
C VAL A 113 8.32 0.27 2.72
N ASP A 114 8.23 0.74 3.95
CA ASP A 114 8.79 0.11 5.14
C ASP A 114 7.61 -0.34 6.03
N VAL A 115 7.61 -1.62 6.41
CA VAL A 115 6.61 -2.21 7.30
C VAL A 115 7.34 -2.79 8.52
N ILE A 116 7.07 -2.21 9.68
CA ILE A 116 7.36 -2.84 10.97
C ILE A 116 6.16 -3.71 11.33
N THR A 117 6.35 -5.02 11.33
CA THR A 117 5.26 -5.96 11.57
C THR A 117 4.82 -5.98 13.03
N THR A 118 3.63 -6.54 13.29
CA THR A 118 3.12 -6.76 14.65
C THR A 118 4.00 -7.70 15.49
N ASP A 119 4.86 -8.50 14.85
CA ASP A 119 5.88 -9.35 15.48
C ASP A 119 7.26 -8.66 15.59
N SER A 120 7.34 -7.35 15.30
CA SER A 120 8.59 -6.57 15.29
C SER A 120 9.62 -7.09 14.29
N GLU A 121 9.19 -7.44 13.08
CA GLU A 121 10.08 -7.69 11.94
C GLU A 121 9.99 -6.52 10.96
N GLU A 122 11.11 -6.12 10.36
CA GLU A 122 11.12 -5.06 9.36
C GLU A 122 11.04 -5.67 7.95
N VAL A 123 10.18 -5.08 7.12
CA VAL A 123 10.01 -5.47 5.73
C VAL A 123 10.06 -4.23 4.86
N ILE A 124 11.08 -4.16 4.02
CA ILE A 124 11.27 -3.08 3.05
C ILE A 124 10.92 -3.62 1.66
N LEU A 125 10.05 -2.92 0.95
CA LEU A 125 9.63 -3.28 -0.40
C LEU A 125 9.39 -2.06 -1.28
N ASP A 126 9.51 -2.25 -2.59
CA ASP A 126 9.19 -1.20 -3.57
C ASP A 126 8.18 -1.71 -4.61
N ASN A 127 7.60 -0.79 -5.39
CA ASN A 127 6.66 -1.15 -6.45
C ASN A 127 7.32 -1.76 -7.70
N ARG A 128 8.63 -2.03 -7.67
CA ARG A 128 9.39 -2.73 -8.72
C ARG A 128 9.65 -4.19 -8.37
N GLY A 129 9.16 -4.64 -7.22
CA GLY A 129 9.27 -6.03 -6.78
C GLY A 129 10.49 -6.31 -5.91
N THR A 130 11.25 -5.29 -5.52
CA THR A 130 12.25 -5.43 -4.45
C THR A 130 11.53 -5.80 -3.16
N PHE A 131 12.07 -6.77 -2.44
CA PHE A 131 11.52 -7.22 -1.17
C PHE A 131 12.66 -7.72 -0.29
N ILE A 132 12.89 -7.03 0.82
CA ILE A 132 13.91 -7.32 1.82
C ILE A 132 13.18 -7.46 3.15
N SER A 133 13.50 -8.49 3.91
CA SER A 133 12.98 -8.67 5.26
C SER A 133 14.15 -8.93 6.18
N GLU A 134 14.20 -8.14 7.24
CA GLU A 134 15.21 -8.25 8.27
C GLU A 134 14.50 -8.45 9.60
N PRO A 135 14.96 -9.37 10.46
CA PRO A 135 14.57 -9.29 11.85
C PRO A 135 15.05 -7.93 12.35
N LEU A 136 14.17 -7.14 12.97
CA LEU A 136 14.67 -6.04 13.80
C LEU A 136 15.54 -6.75 14.83
N GLN A 137 16.86 -6.62 14.69
CA GLN A 137 17.72 -6.99 15.79
C GLN A 137 17.14 -6.22 16.95
N ARG A 138 16.61 -6.93 17.95
CA ARG A 138 16.47 -6.33 19.27
C ARG A 138 17.89 -5.95 19.59
N THR A 139 18.25 -4.72 19.28
CA THR A 139 19.25 -3.99 20.00
C THR A 139 18.63 -3.95 21.39
N HIS A 140 18.85 -5.03 22.15
CA HIS A 140 19.31 -4.90 23.51
C HIS A 140 20.57 -4.02 23.41
N ALA A 141 20.36 -2.74 23.14
CA ALA A 141 20.98 -1.69 23.90
C ALA A 141 20.62 -2.11 25.32
N ARG A 142 21.49 -2.96 25.87
CA ARG A 142 21.76 -3.09 27.27
C ARG A 142 22.05 -1.63 27.63
N TYR A 143 21.01 -0.87 27.94
CA TYR A 143 21.19 0.37 28.65
C TYR A 143 22.08 -0.06 29.81
N PRO A 144 23.32 0.45 29.91
CA PRO A 144 24.04 0.25 31.14
C PRO A 144 23.08 0.73 32.21
N ASP A 145 22.82 -0.14 33.17
CA ASP A 145 22.03 0.14 34.36
C ASP A 145 22.69 1.33 35.05
N SER A 146 22.34 2.54 34.60
CA SER A 146 22.65 3.77 35.28
C SER A 146 21.55 3.96 36.31
N SER A 147 21.47 3.01 37.24
CA SER A 147 20.91 3.24 38.56
C SER A 147 21.82 4.30 39.20
N PRO A 148 21.34 5.55 39.41
CA PRO A 148 22.10 6.48 40.21
C PRO A 148 22.13 5.91 41.62
N ASP A 149 23.33 5.50 42.04
CA ASP A 149 23.65 5.23 43.44
C ASP A 149 23.05 6.34 44.29
N ASN A 150 22.16 5.91 45.18
CA ASN A 150 21.53 6.70 46.23
C ASN A 150 22.62 7.14 47.23
N PRO A 151 23.05 8.42 47.28
CA PRO A 151 23.96 8.88 48.30
C PRO A 151 23.14 9.26 49.54
N GLY A 152 22.66 8.26 50.26
CA GLY A 152 22.20 8.41 51.62
C GLY A 152 23.36 8.21 52.59
N ARG A 153 24.13 9.27 52.86
CA ARG A 153 24.84 9.50 54.13
C ARG A 153 25.36 10.92 54.24
#